data_AF-A0A550H7C0-F1
#
_entry.id   AF-A0A550H7C0-F1
#
_cell.length_a   1.000
_cell.length_b   1.000
_cell.length_c   1.000
_cell.angle_alpha   90.00
_cell.angle_beta   90.00
_cell.angle_gamma   90.00
#
_symmetry.space_group_name_H-M   'P 1'
#
loop_
_entity.id
_entity.type
_entity.pdbx_description
1 polymer ?
#
loop_
_entity_poly.entity_id
_entity_poly.type
_entity_poly.pdbx_seq_one_letter_code
_entity_poly.pdbx_strand_id
1 'polypeptide(L)'
;MNPETPPLLDYLERKGITLKDLINTALELFVPHPGLETEAAAAKMLREEFLDALSDVNISTLEVACFRAQEDAEKGLIPGLSQERFMGRPGLIADELLGLAIANYLAGVRGVFEFTRFDQAKPGILNKLGPITNDAIGGLVAGVSSNVYSRAFRKAK
;
A
#
# COMPACT_ATOMS: atom_id res chain seq x y z
N MET A 1 -3.40 23.84 -1.34
CA MET A 1 -2.37 22.77 -1.34
C MET A 1 -1.27 23.23 -0.43
N ASN A 2 -0.98 22.47 0.61
CA ASN A 2 0.18 22.73 1.45
C ASN A 2 1.39 22.23 0.65
N PRO A 3 2.38 23.07 0.30
CA PRO A 3 3.46 22.68 -0.62
C PRO A 3 4.36 21.56 -0.09
N GLU A 4 4.22 21.16 1.18
CA GLU A 4 4.96 20.06 1.80
C GLU A 4 4.21 18.71 1.82
N THR A 5 2.92 18.66 1.47
CA THR A 5 2.17 17.41 1.45
C THR A 5 2.23 16.78 0.05
N PRO A 6 2.67 15.51 -0.08
CA PRO A 6 2.69 14.84 -1.38
C PRO A 6 1.29 14.81 -2.03
N PRO A 7 1.17 15.03 -3.36
CA PRO A 7 -0.14 15.10 -4.02
C PRO A 7 -1.00 13.84 -3.85
N LEU A 8 -0.39 12.65 -3.82
CA LEU A 8 -1.12 11.41 -3.58
C LEU A 8 -1.62 11.31 -2.13
N LEU A 9 -0.88 11.85 -1.16
CA LEU A 9 -1.35 11.86 0.23
C LEU A 9 -2.63 12.70 0.38
N ASP A 10 -2.65 13.89 -0.23
CA ASP A 10 -3.86 14.74 -0.29
C ASP A 10 -5.05 13.98 -0.93
N TYR A 11 -4.80 13.13 -1.93
CA TYR A 11 -5.83 12.30 -2.56
C TYR A 11 -6.33 11.19 -1.63
N LEU A 12 -5.41 10.45 -1.00
CA LEU A 12 -5.72 9.33 -0.09
C LEU A 12 -6.45 9.81 1.18
N GLU A 13 -6.12 10.99 1.71
CA GLU A 13 -6.80 11.56 2.88
C GLU A 13 -8.28 11.86 2.57
N ARG A 14 -8.61 12.31 1.35
CA ARG A 14 -10.01 12.46 0.90
C ARG A 14 -10.74 11.13 0.75
N LYS A 15 -10.00 10.02 0.68
CA LYS A 15 -10.52 8.64 0.70
C LYS A 15 -10.53 8.04 2.11
N GLY A 16 -10.18 8.80 3.14
CA GLY A 16 -10.18 8.35 4.53
C GLY A 16 -8.93 7.56 4.94
N ILE A 17 -7.83 7.67 4.19
CA ILE A 17 -6.56 6.99 4.48
C ILE A 17 -5.52 8.05 4.80
N THR A 18 -5.08 8.11 6.06
CA THR A 18 -4.06 9.06 6.50
C THR A 18 -2.66 8.47 6.43
N LEU A 19 -1.62 9.32 6.41
CA LEU A 19 -0.24 8.87 6.53
C LEU A 19 -0.01 8.04 7.81
N LYS A 20 -0.71 8.37 8.89
CA LYS A 20 -0.64 7.62 10.15
C LYS A 20 -1.19 6.20 9.97
N ASP A 21 -2.28 6.04 9.22
CA ASP A 21 -2.86 4.73 8.94
C ASP A 21 -1.89 3.86 8.15
N LEU A 22 -1.22 4.43 7.14
CA LEU A 22 -0.20 3.72 6.34
C LEU A 22 0.99 3.26 7.21
N ILE A 23 1.51 4.16 8.06
CA ILE A 23 2.63 3.84 8.96
C ILE A 23 2.23 2.77 9.98
N ASN A 24 1.08 2.93 10.63
CA ASN A 24 0.60 1.97 11.61
C ASN A 24 0.38 0.59 10.98
N THR A 25 -0.20 0.56 9.78
CA THR A 25 -0.39 -0.68 9.02
C THR A 25 0.95 -1.38 8.80
N ALA A 26 1.99 -0.65 8.36
CA ALA A 26 3.33 -1.20 8.19
C ALA A 26 3.93 -1.74 9.51
N LEU A 27 3.74 -0.99 10.60
CA LEU A 27 4.28 -1.33 11.93
C LEU A 27 3.64 -2.56 12.56
N GLU A 28 2.39 -2.89 12.22
CA GLU A 28 1.74 -4.10 12.74
C GLU A 28 2.48 -5.40 12.33
N LEU A 29 3.22 -5.39 11.21
CA LEU A 29 4.04 -6.53 10.77
C LEU A 29 5.55 -6.27 10.93
N PHE A 30 5.93 -5.23 11.69
CA PHE A 30 7.30 -4.88 11.94
C PHE A 30 8.03 -5.98 12.75
N VAL A 31 9.26 -6.26 12.35
CA VAL A 31 10.17 -7.20 13.02
C VAL A 31 11.50 -6.47 13.21
N PRO A 32 12.00 -6.34 14.46
CA PRO A 32 13.29 -5.72 14.71
C PRO A 32 14.42 -6.35 13.88
N HIS A 33 15.25 -5.51 13.27
CA HIS A 33 16.38 -5.92 12.43
C HIS A 33 17.56 -4.95 12.64
N PRO A 34 18.83 -5.33 12.37
CA PRO A 34 19.95 -4.40 12.47
C PRO A 34 19.73 -3.13 11.62
N GLY A 35 19.91 -1.97 12.24
CA GLY A 35 19.59 -0.65 11.69
C GLY A 35 18.12 -0.24 11.84
N LEU A 36 17.26 -1.12 12.37
CA LEU A 36 15.83 -0.93 12.58
C LEU A 36 15.38 -1.68 13.85
N GLU A 37 15.96 -1.33 15.00
CA GLU A 37 15.79 -2.10 16.24
C GLU A 37 14.54 -1.73 17.04
N THR A 38 13.95 -0.56 16.77
CA THR A 38 12.81 -0.04 17.53
C THR A 38 11.68 0.38 16.60
N GLU A 39 10.44 0.23 17.06
CA GLU A 39 9.26 0.74 16.34
C GLU A 39 9.35 2.25 16.09
N ALA A 40 9.90 3.03 17.03
CA ALA A 40 10.06 4.47 16.86
C ALA A 40 11.03 4.82 15.72
N ALA A 41 12.15 4.09 15.61
CA ALA A 41 13.08 4.24 14.48
C ALA A 41 12.43 3.80 13.17
N ALA A 42 11.66 2.70 13.20
CA ALA A 42 10.92 2.22 12.04
C ALA A 42 9.86 3.22 11.56
N ALA A 43 9.05 3.76 12.47
CA ALA A 43 8.04 4.76 12.18
C ALA A 43 8.64 6.01 11.51
N LYS A 44 9.81 6.45 11.96
CA LYS A 44 10.51 7.59 11.36
C LYS A 44 10.94 7.29 9.92
N MET A 45 11.59 6.14 9.68
CA MET A 45 12.04 5.79 8.33
C MET A 45 10.88 5.48 7.38
N LEU A 46 9.82 4.82 7.88
CA LEU A 46 8.58 4.61 7.14
C LEU A 46 7.95 5.94 6.74
N ARG A 47 7.88 6.92 7.65
CA ARG A 47 7.37 8.26 7.32
C ARG A 47 8.14 8.88 6.17
N GLU A 48 9.47 8.86 6.22
CA GLU A 48 10.32 9.41 5.15
C GLU A 48 10.10 8.68 3.81
N GLU A 49 10.08 7.34 3.83
CA GLU A 49 9.89 6.52 2.63
C GLU A 49 8.48 6.63 2.05
N PHE A 50 7.44 6.72 2.87
CA PHE A 50 6.08 6.99 2.40
C PHE A 50 5.98 8.35 1.72
N LEU A 51 6.55 9.40 2.31
CA LEU A 51 6.48 10.74 1.71
C LEU A 51 7.18 10.78 0.34
N ASP A 52 8.28 10.04 0.19
CA ASP A 52 8.96 9.87 -1.10
C ASP A 52 8.09 9.09 -2.11
N ALA A 53 7.60 7.91 -1.74
CA ALA A 53 6.74 7.09 -2.60
C ALA A 53 5.43 7.80 -3.02
N LEU A 54 4.82 8.56 -2.09
CA LEU A 54 3.60 9.34 -2.34
C LEU A 54 3.84 10.57 -3.23
N SER A 55 5.10 10.91 -3.50
CA SER A 55 5.48 11.96 -4.44
C SER A 55 5.72 11.43 -5.86
N ASP A 56 5.77 10.10 -6.05
CA ASP A 56 5.95 9.48 -7.36
C ASP A 56 4.63 9.51 -8.16
N VAL A 57 4.69 10.08 -9.36
CA VAL A 57 3.56 10.19 -10.28
C VAL A 57 3.08 8.83 -10.80
N ASN A 58 3.97 7.84 -10.92
CA ASN A 58 3.60 6.49 -11.35
C ASN A 58 2.81 5.77 -10.24
N ILE A 59 3.23 5.91 -8.97
CA ILE A 59 2.45 5.42 -7.82
C ILE A 59 1.10 6.13 -7.76
N SER A 60 1.10 7.45 -7.94
CA SER A 60 -0.14 8.24 -8.00
C SER A 60 -1.10 7.72 -9.07
N THR A 61 -0.57 7.40 -10.26
CA THR A 61 -1.37 6.89 -11.38
C THR A 61 -1.94 5.50 -11.10
N LEU A 62 -1.12 4.60 -10.54
CA LEU A 62 -1.54 3.24 -10.20
C LEU A 62 -2.61 3.24 -9.10
N GLU A 63 -2.40 4.00 -8.03
CA GLU A 63 -3.37 4.13 -6.95
C GLU A 63 -4.70 4.71 -7.45
N VAL A 64 -4.66 5.81 -8.20
CA VAL A 64 -5.89 6.39 -8.77
C VAL A 64 -6.62 5.38 -9.66
N ALA A 65 -5.91 4.62 -10.50
CA ALA A 65 -6.52 3.58 -11.32
C ALA A 65 -7.23 2.52 -10.47
N CYS A 66 -6.60 2.05 -9.39
CA CYS A 66 -7.18 1.08 -8.46
C CYS A 66 -8.43 1.62 -7.76
N PHE A 67 -8.38 2.86 -7.26
CA PHE A 67 -9.54 3.50 -6.63
C PHE A 67 -10.71 3.71 -7.59
N ARG A 68 -10.44 4.04 -8.87
CA ARG A 68 -11.50 4.16 -9.87
C ARG A 68 -12.10 2.81 -10.25
N ALA A 69 -11.25 1.79 -10.40
CA ALA A 69 -11.73 0.44 -10.62
C ALA A 69 -12.60 -0.07 -9.47
N GLN A 70 -12.22 0.22 -8.21
CA GLN A 70 -13.05 -0.05 -7.03
C GLN A 70 -14.41 0.64 -7.11
N GLU A 71 -14.44 1.96 -7.35
CA GLU A 71 -15.69 2.73 -7.45
C GLU A 71 -16.62 2.23 -8.57
N ASP A 72 -16.05 1.81 -9.70
CA ASP A 72 -16.82 1.28 -10.83
C ASP A 72 -17.30 -0.15 -10.56
N ALA A 73 -16.49 -1.00 -9.91
CA ALA A 73 -16.88 -2.35 -9.49
C ALA A 73 -18.04 -2.31 -8.49
N GLU A 74 -17.98 -1.41 -7.50
CA GLU A 74 -19.04 -1.20 -6.51
C GLU A 74 -20.36 -0.77 -7.16
N LYS A 75 -20.32 -0.12 -8.33
CA LYS A 75 -21.49 0.29 -9.11
C LYS A 75 -21.90 -0.73 -10.18
N GLY A 76 -21.18 -1.84 -10.32
CA GLY A 76 -21.42 -2.83 -11.37
C GLY A 76 -21.12 -2.32 -12.79
N LEU A 77 -20.21 -1.34 -12.91
CA LEU A 77 -19.85 -0.73 -14.20
C LEU A 77 -18.72 -1.45 -14.92
N ILE A 78 -17.99 -2.34 -14.24
CA ILE A 78 -16.98 -3.18 -14.88
C ILE A 78 -17.69 -4.25 -15.75
N PRO A 79 -17.45 -4.28 -17.07
CA PRO A 79 -18.10 -5.26 -17.95
C PRO A 79 -17.85 -6.70 -17.50
N GLY A 80 -18.93 -7.46 -17.28
CA GLY A 80 -18.86 -8.86 -16.87
C GLY A 80 -18.55 -9.10 -15.39
N LEU A 81 -18.49 -8.06 -14.56
CA LEU A 81 -18.35 -8.16 -13.12
C LEU A 81 -19.61 -7.64 -12.43
N SER A 82 -20.45 -8.54 -11.92
CA SER A 82 -21.60 -8.15 -11.10
C SER A 82 -21.14 -7.67 -9.72
N GLN A 83 -21.93 -6.80 -9.09
CA GLN A 83 -21.70 -6.36 -7.71
C GLN A 83 -21.64 -7.54 -6.73
N GLU A 84 -22.51 -8.54 -6.92
CA GLU A 84 -22.50 -9.77 -6.10
C GLU A 84 -21.19 -10.53 -6.23
N ARG A 85 -20.69 -10.72 -7.46
CA ARG A 85 -19.40 -11.38 -7.68
C ARG A 85 -18.25 -10.58 -7.09
N PHE A 86 -18.31 -9.25 -7.18
CA PHE A 86 -17.29 -8.38 -6.62
C PHE A 86 -17.20 -8.44 -5.09
N MET A 87 -18.35 -8.51 -4.41
CA MET A 87 -18.42 -8.64 -2.95
C MET A 87 -18.26 -10.09 -2.45
N GLY A 88 -18.40 -11.06 -3.35
CA GLY A 88 -18.39 -12.49 -3.07
C GLY A 88 -17.00 -13.13 -3.12
N ARG A 89 -16.98 -14.47 -3.06
CA ARG A 89 -15.78 -15.28 -3.27
C ARG A 89 -16.01 -16.33 -4.37
N PRO A 90 -14.96 -16.74 -5.12
CA PRO A 90 -13.60 -16.19 -5.10
C PRO A 90 -13.57 -14.73 -5.60
N GLY A 91 -12.63 -13.95 -5.06
CA GLY A 91 -12.46 -12.53 -5.41
C GLY A 91 -12.00 -12.33 -6.85
N LEU A 92 -11.73 -11.08 -7.21
CA LEU A 92 -11.06 -10.77 -8.47
C LEU A 92 -9.60 -11.25 -8.37
N ILE A 93 -8.92 -11.48 -9.49
CA ILE A 93 -7.46 -11.71 -9.51
C ILE A 93 -6.74 -10.40 -9.87
N ALA A 94 -7.46 -9.47 -10.50
CA ALA A 94 -6.90 -8.22 -10.97
C ALA A 94 -6.50 -7.28 -9.84
N ASP A 95 -7.21 -7.27 -8.71
CA ASP A 95 -6.81 -6.61 -7.47
C ASP A 95 -5.45 -7.11 -6.96
N GLU A 96 -5.26 -8.42 -6.87
CA GLU A 96 -3.99 -9.02 -6.46
C GLU A 96 -2.84 -8.64 -7.42
N LEU A 97 -3.11 -8.71 -8.73
CA LEU A 97 -2.13 -8.33 -9.77
C LEU A 97 -1.74 -6.85 -9.69
N LEU A 98 -2.69 -5.96 -9.38
CA LEU A 98 -2.43 -4.53 -9.22
C LEU A 98 -1.60 -4.25 -7.96
N GLY A 99 -1.93 -4.89 -6.83
CA GLY A 99 -1.15 -4.79 -5.59
C GLY A 99 0.29 -5.28 -5.78
N LEU A 100 0.47 -6.43 -6.45
CA LEU A 100 1.78 -6.97 -6.82
C LEU A 100 2.56 -6.01 -7.73
N ALA A 101 1.91 -5.40 -8.71
CA ALA A 101 2.55 -4.45 -9.62
C ALA A 101 3.09 -3.22 -8.87
N ILE A 102 2.31 -2.65 -7.95
CA ILE A 102 2.72 -1.52 -7.12
C ILE A 102 3.91 -1.90 -6.22
N ALA A 103 3.81 -3.04 -5.52
CA ALA A 103 4.88 -3.50 -4.64
C ALA A 103 6.19 -3.78 -5.40
N ASN A 104 6.07 -4.40 -6.58
CA ASN A 104 7.22 -4.69 -7.43
C ASN A 104 7.83 -3.41 -8.02
N TYR A 105 7.02 -2.42 -8.39
CA TYR A 105 7.54 -1.14 -8.87
C TYR A 105 8.36 -0.44 -7.76
N LEU A 106 7.88 -0.44 -6.51
CA LEU A 106 8.55 0.22 -5.39
C LEU A 106 9.83 -0.47 -4.92
N ALA A 107 9.82 -1.80 -4.81
CA ALA A 107 10.90 -2.55 -4.15
C ALA A 107 11.36 -3.80 -4.90
N GLY A 108 10.90 -4.00 -6.14
CA GLY A 108 11.16 -5.20 -6.93
C GLY A 108 10.58 -6.45 -6.26
N VAL A 109 11.25 -7.59 -6.49
CA VAL A 109 10.83 -8.88 -5.93
C VAL A 109 10.73 -8.88 -4.39
N ARG A 110 11.48 -8.02 -3.68
CA ARG A 110 11.36 -7.88 -2.21
C ARG A 110 9.97 -7.36 -1.82
N GLY A 111 9.48 -6.35 -2.53
CA GLY A 111 8.13 -5.82 -2.36
C GLY A 111 7.07 -6.88 -2.60
N VAL A 112 7.27 -7.75 -3.60
CA VAL A 112 6.34 -8.85 -3.91
C VAL A 112 6.22 -9.85 -2.74
N PHE A 113 7.35 -10.29 -2.18
CA PHE A 113 7.32 -11.19 -1.00
C PHE A 113 6.68 -10.53 0.22
N GLU A 114 6.97 -9.25 0.43
CA GLU A 114 6.38 -8.51 1.53
C GLU A 114 4.87 -8.30 1.33
N PHE A 115 4.43 -8.05 0.09
CA PHE A 115 3.01 -7.91 -0.25
C PHE A 115 2.24 -9.17 0.12
N THR A 116 2.77 -10.36 -0.17
CA THR A 116 2.13 -11.62 0.24
C THR A 116 1.89 -11.68 1.76
N ARG A 117 2.80 -11.14 2.58
CA ARG A 117 2.62 -11.10 4.06
C ARG A 117 1.50 -10.14 4.45
N PHE A 118 1.47 -8.94 3.88
CA PHE A 118 0.42 -7.95 4.14
C PHE A 118 -0.95 -8.39 3.63
N ASP A 119 -0.98 -9.02 2.47
CA ASP A 119 -2.18 -9.55 1.85
C ASP A 119 -2.83 -10.65 2.71
N GLN A 120 -2.02 -11.57 3.26
CA GLN A 120 -2.52 -12.62 4.13
C GLN A 120 -3.00 -12.10 5.50
N ALA A 121 -2.29 -11.12 6.07
CA ALA A 121 -2.58 -10.62 7.41
C ALA A 121 -3.66 -9.52 7.44
N LYS A 122 -3.81 -8.75 6.35
CA LYS A 122 -4.67 -7.55 6.24
C LYS A 122 -4.61 -6.63 7.48
N PRO A 123 -3.42 -6.18 7.92
CA PRO A 123 -3.27 -5.32 9.10
C PRO A 123 -3.91 -3.95 8.92
N GLY A 124 -4.11 -3.25 10.04
CA GLY A 124 -4.41 -1.82 10.07
C GLY A 124 -5.57 -1.39 9.18
N ILE A 125 -5.30 -0.49 8.23
CA ILE A 125 -6.32 0.05 7.34
C ILE A 125 -6.78 -0.96 6.28
N LEU A 126 -5.98 -1.97 5.96
CA LEU A 126 -6.27 -2.91 4.85
C LEU A 126 -7.57 -3.68 5.10
N ASN A 127 -7.85 -4.08 6.34
CA ASN A 127 -9.10 -4.77 6.68
C ASN A 127 -10.38 -3.90 6.60
N LYS A 128 -10.25 -2.60 6.33
CA LYS A 128 -11.38 -1.65 6.20
C LYS A 128 -11.65 -1.24 4.76
N LEU A 129 -10.73 -1.56 3.85
CA LEU A 129 -10.79 -1.15 2.45
C LEU A 129 -11.48 -2.23 1.60
N GLY A 130 -12.00 -1.83 0.43
CA GLY A 130 -12.61 -2.76 -0.52
C GLY A 130 -11.59 -3.61 -1.28
N PRO A 131 -12.02 -4.66 -2.00
CA PRO A 131 -11.13 -5.67 -2.61
C PRO A 131 -9.96 -5.10 -3.45
N ILE A 132 -10.21 -4.13 -4.31
CA ILE A 132 -9.15 -3.55 -5.15
C ILE A 132 -8.31 -2.57 -4.35
N THR A 133 -8.94 -1.69 -3.57
CA THR A 133 -8.22 -0.66 -2.82
C THR A 133 -7.35 -1.21 -1.69
N ASN A 134 -7.75 -2.32 -1.06
CA ASN A 134 -6.97 -2.91 0.01
C ASN A 134 -5.68 -3.56 -0.54
N ASP A 135 -5.73 -4.15 -1.73
CA ASP A 135 -4.54 -4.72 -2.38
C ASP A 135 -3.64 -3.62 -2.94
N ALA A 136 -4.20 -2.54 -3.47
CA ALA A 136 -3.43 -1.37 -3.91
C ALA A 136 -2.61 -0.76 -2.75
N ILE A 137 -3.29 -0.42 -1.66
CA ILE A 137 -2.65 0.12 -0.46
C ILE A 137 -1.73 -0.91 0.19
N GLY A 138 -2.09 -2.20 0.16
CA GLY A 138 -1.22 -3.29 0.60
C GLY A 138 0.09 -3.32 -0.20
N GLY A 139 0.02 -3.12 -1.52
CA GLY A 139 1.18 -3.04 -2.41
C GLY A 139 2.07 -1.85 -2.10
N LEU A 140 1.48 -0.67 -1.87
CA LEU A 140 2.18 0.54 -1.44
C LEU A 140 2.90 0.33 -0.10
N VAL A 141 2.18 -0.17 0.91
CA VAL A 141 2.73 -0.42 2.25
C VAL A 141 3.87 -1.45 2.20
N ALA A 142 3.68 -2.55 1.47
CA ALA A 142 4.69 -3.60 1.34
C ALA A 142 5.94 -3.13 0.60
N GLY A 143 5.77 -2.35 -0.47
CA GLY A 143 6.87 -1.75 -1.21
C GLY A 143 7.70 -0.81 -0.33
N VAL A 144 7.02 0.10 0.38
CA VAL A 144 7.66 1.04 1.32
C VAL A 144 8.36 0.31 2.46
N SER A 145 7.69 -0.65 3.12
CA SER A 145 8.27 -1.49 4.18
C SER A 145 9.57 -2.17 3.70
N SER A 146 9.53 -2.79 2.52
CA SER A 146 10.68 -3.49 1.94
C SER A 146 11.89 -2.56 1.69
N ASN A 147 11.63 -1.34 1.22
CA ASN A 147 12.70 -0.36 1.02
C ASN A 147 13.27 0.12 2.36
N VAL A 148 12.45 0.33 3.38
CA VAL A 148 12.93 0.69 4.73
C VAL A 148 13.87 -0.38 5.28
N TYR A 149 13.49 -1.66 5.26
CA TYR A 149 14.39 -2.75 5.68
C TYR A 149 15.68 -2.77 4.86
N SER A 150 15.59 -2.57 3.54
CA SER A 150 16.75 -2.55 2.65
C SER A 150 17.70 -1.38 2.95
N ARG A 151 17.16 -0.19 3.24
CA ARG A 151 17.93 1.02 3.59
C ARG A 151 18.57 0.88 4.98
N ALA A 152 17.81 0.38 5.96
CA ALA A 152 18.31 0.14 7.31
C ALA A 152 19.49 -0.85 7.30
N PHE A 153 19.34 -1.99 6.62
CA PHE A 153 20.39 -3.00 6.51
C PHE A 153 21.68 -2.45 5.85
N ARG A 154 21.56 -1.59 4.82
CA ARG A 154 22.72 -0.94 4.20
C ARG A 154 23.42 0.06 5.11
N LYS A 155 22.69 0.76 5.97
CA LYS A 155 23.26 1.73 6.93
C LYS A 155 23.91 1.05 8.15
N ALA A 156 23.50 -0.17 8.47
CA ALA A 156 24.03 -0.95 9.60
C ALA A 156 25.30 -1.76 9.24
N LYS A 157 25.63 -1.86 7.95
CA LYS A 157 26.93 -2.35 7.48
C LYS A 157 28.00 -1.28 7.58
#